data_AF-A0A6G2FUW5-F1
#
_entry.id   AF-A0A6G2FUW5-F1
#
_cell.length_a   1.000
_cell.length_b   1.000
_cell.length_c   1.000
_cell.angle_alpha   90.00
_cell.angle_beta   90.00
_cell.angle_gamma   90.00
#
_symmetry.space_group_name_H-M   'P 1'
#
loop_
_entity.id
_entity.type
_entity.pdbx_description
1 polymer ?
#
loop_
_entity_poly.entity_id
_entity_poly.type
_entity_poly.pdbx_seq_one_letter_code
_entity_poly.pdbx_strand_id
1 'polypeptide(L)'
;MKKNELVHLHALLTCVAEDFVERGVVDESAFAEYRELGTTSIALRASRGDHAAAVRLLTDVLSSAAADADASNDTSSDADSAADGGDGESADAGAVTGDDRRLTTR
;
A
#
# COMPACT_ATOMS: atom_id res chain seq x y z
N MET A 1 -15.01 -4.07 -28.58
CA MET A 1 -13.69 -3.51 -28.98
C MET A 1 -13.27 -4.11 -30.32
N LYS A 2 -12.67 -3.30 -31.19
CA LYS A 2 -12.01 -3.75 -32.43
C LYS A 2 -10.70 -4.46 -32.09
N LYS A 3 -10.17 -5.28 -33.01
CA LYS A 3 -8.91 -6.01 -32.79
C LYS A 3 -7.74 -5.06 -32.50
N ASN A 4 -7.61 -3.96 -33.26
CA ASN A 4 -6.53 -3.00 -33.04
C ASN A 4 -6.60 -2.30 -31.68
N GLU A 5 -7.81 -1.95 -31.22
CA GLU A 5 -8.02 -1.39 -29.87
C GLU A 5 -7.61 -2.40 -28.79
N LEU A 6 -7.91 -3.67 -29.00
CA LEU A 6 -7.59 -4.74 -28.07
C LEU A 6 -6.08 -5.07 -28.02
N VAL A 7 -5.41 -5.08 -29.18
CA VAL A 7 -3.94 -5.20 -29.27
C VAL A 7 -3.26 -4.04 -28.56
N HIS A 8 -3.77 -2.82 -28.76
CA HIS A 8 -3.23 -1.64 -28.08
C HIS A 8 -3.43 -1.72 -26.57
N LEU A 9 -4.62 -2.08 -26.10
CA LEU A 9 -4.89 -2.29 -24.68
C LEU A 9 -3.99 -3.37 -24.08
N HIS A 10 -3.80 -4.49 -24.77
CA HIS A 10 -2.88 -5.54 -24.35
C HIS A 10 -1.47 -4.97 -24.15
N ALA A 11 -0.94 -4.22 -25.12
CA ALA A 11 0.38 -3.58 -24.98
C ALA A 11 0.47 -2.66 -23.75
N LEU A 12 -0.55 -1.83 -23.50
CA LEU A 12 -0.57 -0.95 -22.33
C LEU A 12 -0.61 -1.74 -21.01
N LEU A 13 -1.41 -2.80 -20.93
CA LEU A 13 -1.46 -3.65 -19.73
C LEU A 13 -0.14 -4.40 -19.49
N THR A 14 0.57 -4.79 -20.55
CA THR A 14 1.92 -5.36 -20.41
C THR A 14 2.88 -4.35 -19.77
N CYS A 15 2.88 -3.09 -20.21
CA CYS A 15 3.71 -2.05 -19.59
C CYS A 15 3.33 -1.80 -18.11
N VAL A 16 2.05 -1.86 -17.77
CA VAL A 16 1.62 -1.74 -16.36
C VAL A 16 2.04 -2.94 -15.53
N ALA A 17 1.99 -4.15 -16.08
CA ALA A 17 2.48 -5.36 -15.42
C ALA A 17 3.99 -5.27 -15.14
N GLU A 18 4.77 -4.81 -16.11
CA GLU A 18 6.20 -4.53 -15.93
C GLU A 18 6.45 -3.52 -14.79
N ASP A 19 5.72 -2.40 -14.76
CA ASP A 19 5.82 -1.40 -13.69
C ASP A 19 5.47 -1.98 -12.31
N PHE A 20 4.43 -2.81 -12.22
CA PHE A 20 4.03 -3.45 -10.95
C PHE A 20 5.11 -4.39 -10.42
N VAL A 21 5.77 -5.14 -11.30
CA VAL A 21 6.88 -6.03 -10.92
C VAL A 21 8.11 -5.21 -10.53
N GLU A 22 8.47 -4.19 -11.30
CA GLU A 22 9.61 -3.31 -11.00
C GLU A 22 9.47 -2.59 -9.66
N ARG A 23 8.24 -2.21 -9.30
CA ARG A 23 7.91 -1.58 -8.01
C ARG A 23 7.76 -2.58 -6.86
N GLY A 24 7.83 -3.88 -7.14
CA GLY A 24 7.64 -4.94 -6.15
C GLY A 24 6.21 -5.06 -5.62
N VAL A 25 5.21 -4.54 -6.34
CA VAL A 25 3.79 -4.66 -6.00
C VAL A 25 3.33 -6.11 -6.16
N VAL A 26 3.88 -6.82 -7.13
CA VAL A 26 3.60 -8.22 -7.40
C VAL A 26 4.85 -8.92 -7.92
N ASP A 27 4.98 -10.23 -7.64
CA ASP A 27 6.06 -11.03 -8.21
C ASP A 27 5.76 -11.45 -9.66
N GLU A 28 6.80 -11.60 -10.48
CA GLU A 28 6.68 -12.04 -11.88
C GLU A 28 5.93 -13.38 -12.01
N SER A 29 6.03 -14.28 -11.01
CA SER A 29 5.29 -15.55 -10.99
C SER A 29 3.77 -15.39 -11.04
N ALA A 30 3.22 -14.27 -10.58
CA ALA A 30 1.77 -14.00 -10.64
C ALA A 30 1.23 -13.95 -12.09
N PHE A 31 2.09 -13.67 -13.07
CA PHE A 31 1.73 -13.63 -14.49
C PHE A 31 1.98 -14.96 -15.22
N ALA A 32 2.21 -16.07 -14.50
CA ALA A 32 2.48 -17.38 -15.12
C ALA A 32 1.37 -17.84 -16.07
N GLU A 33 0.10 -17.74 -15.66
CA GLU A 33 -1.04 -18.14 -16.48
C GLU A 33 -1.15 -17.29 -17.76
N TYR A 34 -0.85 -15.99 -17.67
CA TYR A 34 -0.77 -15.13 -18.84
C TYR A 34 0.36 -15.57 -19.80
N ARG A 35 1.55 -15.91 -19.28
CA ARG A 35 2.67 -16.39 -20.11
C ARG A 35 2.36 -17.71 -20.80
N GLU A 36 1.62 -18.60 -20.15
CA GLU A 36 1.18 -19.89 -20.71
C GLU A 36 0.27 -19.74 -21.92
N LEU A 37 -0.49 -18.64 -22.04
CA LEU A 37 -1.27 -18.35 -23.26
C LEU A 37 -0.39 -18.17 -24.51
N GLY A 38 0.90 -17.88 -24.34
CA GLY A 38 1.85 -17.67 -25.45
C GLY A 38 1.50 -16.49 -26.37
N THR A 39 0.52 -15.67 -25.99
CA THR A 39 0.02 -14.55 -26.78
C THR A 39 0.61 -13.27 -26.22
N THR A 40 1.60 -12.73 -26.91
CA THR A 40 2.21 -11.45 -26.56
C THR A 40 1.48 -10.29 -27.22
N SER A 41 1.64 -9.08 -26.68
CA SER A 41 1.07 -7.85 -27.24
C SER A 41 1.53 -7.56 -28.68
N ILE A 42 2.72 -8.03 -29.08
CA ILE A 42 3.27 -7.91 -30.43
C ILE A 42 2.81 -9.02 -31.40
N ALA A 43 2.02 -9.99 -30.93
CA ALA A 43 1.55 -11.12 -31.75
C ALA A 43 0.42 -10.70 -32.70
N LEU A 44 0.72 -9.87 -33.71
CA LEU A 44 -0.27 -9.30 -34.65
C LEU A 44 -1.13 -10.35 -35.39
N ARG A 45 -0.59 -11.57 -35.56
CA ARG A 45 -1.28 -12.69 -36.20
C ARG A 45 -2.21 -13.46 -35.26
N ALA A 46 -2.10 -13.28 -33.95
CA ALA A 46 -2.99 -13.90 -32.98
C ALA A 46 -4.44 -13.46 -33.20
N SER A 47 -5.38 -14.30 -32.78
CA SER A 47 -6.79 -14.04 -32.96
C SER A 47 -7.25 -12.90 -32.06
N ARG A 48 -8.39 -12.28 -32.38
CA ARG A 48 -9.02 -11.32 -31.46
C ARG A 48 -9.38 -11.98 -30.12
N GLY A 49 -9.74 -13.26 -30.13
CA GLY A 49 -10.05 -14.03 -28.92
C GLY A 49 -8.82 -14.18 -28.03
N ASP A 50 -7.65 -14.41 -28.63
CA ASP A 50 -6.39 -14.63 -27.92
C ASP A 50 -5.97 -13.36 -27.18
N HIS A 51 -6.00 -12.21 -27.88
CA HIS A 51 -5.76 -10.92 -27.22
C HIS A 51 -6.81 -10.60 -26.15
N ALA A 52 -8.06 -11.06 -26.31
CA ALA A 52 -9.10 -10.84 -25.30
C ALA A 52 -8.86 -11.67 -24.04
N ALA A 53 -8.42 -12.92 -24.19
CA ALA A 53 -8.05 -13.79 -23.08
C ALA A 53 -6.84 -13.22 -22.32
N ALA A 54 -5.82 -12.78 -23.04
CA ALA A 54 -4.64 -12.15 -22.45
C ALA A 54 -4.99 -10.87 -21.66
N VAL A 55 -5.80 -9.97 -22.24
CA VAL A 55 -6.25 -8.75 -21.56
C VAL A 55 -7.03 -9.06 -20.28
N ARG A 56 -7.90 -10.08 -20.31
CA ARG A 56 -8.66 -10.48 -19.12
C ARG A 56 -7.74 -10.96 -18.00
N LEU A 57 -6.85 -11.90 -18.27
CA LEU A 57 -5.89 -12.39 -17.27
C LEU A 57 -5.01 -11.27 -16.71
N LEU A 58 -4.47 -10.41 -17.58
CA LEU A 58 -3.66 -9.26 -17.13
C LEU A 58 -4.47 -8.33 -16.21
N THR A 59 -5.72 -8.04 -16.56
CA THR A 59 -6.59 -7.18 -15.75
C THR A 59 -6.90 -7.82 -14.41
N ASP A 60 -7.22 -9.11 -14.38
CA ASP A 60 -7.54 -9.84 -13.14
C ASP A 60 -6.35 -9.82 -12.19
N VAL A 61 -5.14 -10.19 -12.67
CA VAL A 61 -3.92 -10.19 -11.86
C VAL A 61 -3.58 -8.78 -11.36
N LEU A 62 -3.61 -7.76 -12.23
CA LEU A 62 -3.32 -6.38 -11.86
C LEU A 62 -4.31 -5.82 -10.84
N SER A 63 -5.60 -6.14 -11.00
CA SER A 63 -6.64 -5.68 -10.08
C SER A 63 -6.51 -6.30 -8.69
N SER A 64 -6.16 -7.59 -8.60
CA SER A 64 -5.89 -8.26 -7.32
C SER A 64 -4.65 -7.66 -6.66
N ALA A 65 -3.56 -7.50 -7.40
CA ALA A 65 -2.32 -6.95 -6.87
C ALA A 65 -2.50 -5.50 -6.35
N ALA A 66 -3.28 -4.68 -7.04
CA ALA A 66 -3.60 -3.33 -6.59
C ALA A 66 -4.42 -3.35 -5.29
N ALA A 67 -5.44 -4.21 -5.19
CA ALA A 67 -6.26 -4.33 -3.99
C ALA A 67 -5.45 -4.82 -2.77
N ASP A 68 -4.55 -5.78 -2.97
CA ASP A 68 -3.68 -6.31 -1.90
C ASP A 68 -2.67 -5.26 -1.41
N ALA A 69 -2.14 -4.44 -2.33
CA ALA A 69 -1.24 -3.34 -1.99
C ALA A 69 -1.92 -2.25 -1.17
N ASP A 70 -3.16 -1.87 -1.53
CA ASP A 70 -3.94 -0.89 -0.78
C ASP A 70 -4.26 -1.39 0.65
N ALA A 71 -4.68 -2.65 0.79
CA ALA A 71 -4.96 -3.25 2.10
C ALA A 71 -3.71 -3.32 3.00
N SER A 72 -2.54 -3.55 2.40
CA SER A 72 -1.26 -3.57 3.12
C SER A 72 -0.87 -2.19 3.64
N ASN A 73 -1.25 -1.12 2.94
CA ASN A 73 -0.94 0.25 3.32
C ASN A 73 -1.82 0.77 4.47
N ASP A 74 -3.12 0.41 4.50
CA ASP A 74 -4.06 0.82 5.56
C ASP A 74 -3.67 0.29 6.95
N THR A 75 -3.14 -0.94 7.03
CA THR A 75 -2.79 -1.57 8.31
C THR A 75 -1.59 -0.90 9.01
N SER A 76 -0.76 -0.15 8.26
CA SER A 76 0.40 0.57 8.79
C SER A 76 0.04 1.86 9.53
N SER A 77 -1.16 2.42 9.32
CA SER A 77 -1.53 3.75 9.85
C SER A 77 -2.09 3.72 11.28
N ASP A 78 -2.59 2.58 11.76
CA ASP A 78 -3.29 2.50 13.07
C ASP A 78 -2.35 2.29 14.28
N ALA A 79 -1.06 2.01 14.06
CA ALA A 79 -0.12 1.73 15.15
C ALA A 79 0.46 2.98 15.85
N ASP A 80 0.26 4.19 15.30
CA ASP A 80 0.90 5.42 15.80
C ASP A 80 0.02 6.26 16.77
N SER A 81 -1.19 5.79 17.11
CA SER A 81 -2.16 6.58 17.92
C SER A 81 -2.36 6.09 19.36
N ALA A 82 -1.58 5.13 19.86
CA ALA A 82 -1.81 4.52 21.18
C ALA A 82 -0.89 5.02 22.32
N ALA A 83 -0.16 6.11 22.15
CA ALA A 83 0.73 6.66 23.18
C ALA A 83 0.40 8.12 23.54
N ASP A 84 -0.83 8.39 24.01
CA ASP A 84 -1.10 9.57 24.84
C ASP A 84 -2.14 9.22 25.93
N GLY A 85 -1.60 8.79 27.06
CA GLY A 85 -2.30 8.54 28.31
C GLY A 85 -1.23 8.14 29.31
N GLY A 86 -0.98 8.85 30.40
CA GLY A 86 -1.64 9.98 31.02
C GLY A 86 -1.31 9.84 32.50
N ASP A 87 -0.78 10.88 33.13
CA ASP A 87 -0.57 10.87 34.58
C ASP A 87 -1.09 12.19 35.16
N GLY A 88 -2.30 12.11 35.72
CA GLY A 88 -2.72 13.04 36.75
C GLY A 88 -2.18 12.56 38.08
N GLU A 89 -1.51 13.45 38.82
CA GLU A 89 -1.36 13.28 40.26
C GLU A 89 -1.62 14.62 40.97
N SER A 90 -2.77 14.67 41.64
CA SER A 90 -3.18 15.72 42.55
C SER A 90 -2.62 15.39 43.94
N ALA A 91 -1.81 16.28 44.52
CA ALA A 91 -1.52 16.26 45.95
C ALA A 91 -1.43 17.69 46.51
N ASP A 92 -2.50 18.04 47.21
CA ASP A 92 -2.60 19.08 48.22
C ASP A 92 -1.72 18.73 49.44
N ALA A 93 -0.80 19.62 49.83
CA ALA A 93 -0.22 19.67 51.18
C ALA A 93 0.50 21.01 51.41
N GLY A 94 0.05 21.73 52.43
CA GLY A 94 0.46 23.08 52.77
C GLY A 94 1.79 23.25 53.52
N ALA A 95 1.93 24.49 54.00
CA ALA A 95 2.87 25.03 54.99
C ALA A 95 4.25 25.48 54.46
N VAL A 96 4.28 26.72 53.94
CA VAL A 96 5.49 27.55 53.93
C VAL A 96 5.76 28.05 55.35
N THR A 97 6.78 27.49 56.00
CA THR A 97 7.33 28.03 57.25
C THR A 97 8.06 29.33 56.96
N GLY A 98 7.49 30.44 57.45
CA GLY A 98 8.11 31.75 57.44
C GLY A 98 9.31 31.80 58.40
N ASP A 99 10.45 32.19 57.84
CA ASP A 99 11.65 32.67 58.50
C ASP A 99 11.29 33.95 59.30
N ASP A 100 11.37 33.92 60.63
CA ASP A 100 11.41 35.15 61.44
C ASP A 100 12.56 35.06 62.46
N ARG A 101 13.64 35.74 62.10
CA ARG A 101 14.79 36.04 62.95
C ARG A 101 14.43 37.17 63.91
N ARG A 102 14.44 36.94 65.23
CA ARG A 102 14.76 37.95 66.28
C ARG A 102 15.44 37.25 67.47
N LEU A 103 16.74 37.46 67.71
CA LEU A 103 17.40 38.55 68.45
C LEU A 103 17.15 38.54 69.99
N THR A 104 18.27 38.59 70.73
CA THR A 104 18.46 38.95 72.17
C THR A 104 18.15 37.83 73.20
N THR A 105 18.85 37.58 74.31
CA THR A 105 19.82 38.34 75.15
C THR A 105 20.48 37.29 76.10
N ARG A 106 21.81 37.24 76.21
CA ARG A 106 22.65 37.66 77.37
C ARG A 106 22.71 36.68 78.55
#